data_AF-A0A848NXM0-F1
#
_entry.id   AF-A0A848NXM0-F1
#
_cell.length_a   1.000
_cell.length_b   1.000
_cell.length_c   1.000
_cell.angle_alpha   90.00
_cell.angle_beta   90.00
_cell.angle_gamma   90.00
#
_symmetry.space_group_name_H-M   'P 1'
#
loop_
_entity.id
_entity.type
_entity.pdbx_description
1 polymer ?
#
loop_
_entity_poly.entity_id
_entity_poly.type
_entity_poly.pdbx_seq_one_letter_code
_entity_poly.pdbx_strand_id
1 'polypeptide(L)'
;MADYQTPARVLVTGVAGNLGRKVVEALASAPWCTSIIGVDWVAQNVEFSPQAAQRFQWVQADLTQADGAWTDLLNNVDAVIHLAAIHSTPDATWEQALASYGMTLNVLEAAATRGVRRFVFASSNHAMGAYKDQPLAGTIGPGQLTAELAPAPGTRWNNGIEDVYSLAYGTSKAMGERLCKAVGAVSAATGGKLSIVSLRIGWALPDENDPNDINYSGVAGTPVPTEVSDEASRIALRWFRNMWLSNNDLRRLFLNAITADPAHWPAPAIVVNGVSNNRGMDWGLETGRKLIGYDPQDDLYALIKSKQ
;
A
#
# COMPACT_ATOMS: atom_id res chain seq x y z
N MET A 1 -12.02 -24.89 -13.99
CA MET A 1 -11.16 -24.07 -13.12
C MET A 1 -9.80 -24.00 -13.81
N ALA A 2 -9.61 -22.97 -14.61
CA ALA A 2 -8.36 -22.61 -15.30
C ALA A 2 -8.50 -21.13 -15.75
N ASP A 3 -7.37 -20.42 -15.76
CA ASP A 3 -7.09 -19.16 -16.45
C ASP A 3 -7.36 -17.83 -15.72
N TYR A 4 -6.83 -17.68 -14.49
CA TYR A 4 -6.33 -16.34 -14.14
C TYR A 4 -5.18 -16.01 -15.09
N GLN A 5 -5.44 -15.11 -16.05
CA GLN A 5 -4.41 -14.62 -16.94
C GLN A 5 -3.67 -13.46 -16.27
N THR A 6 -2.35 -13.43 -16.40
CA THR A 6 -1.56 -12.28 -15.98
C THR A 6 -2.08 -10.99 -16.64
N PRO A 7 -2.42 -9.93 -15.89
CA PRO A 7 -2.88 -8.66 -16.46
C PRO A 7 -1.83 -8.05 -17.40
N ALA A 8 -2.20 -7.70 -18.63
CA ALA A 8 -1.27 -7.08 -19.58
C ALA A 8 -1.34 -5.55 -19.53
N ARG A 9 -2.54 -5.00 -19.24
CA ARG A 9 -2.85 -3.58 -19.20
C ARG A 9 -3.22 -3.17 -17.78
N VAL A 10 -2.46 -2.26 -17.20
CA VAL A 10 -2.59 -1.90 -15.78
C VAL A 10 -2.83 -0.40 -15.62
N LEU A 11 -3.87 -0.03 -14.88
CA LEU A 11 -4.09 1.34 -14.45
C LEU A 11 -3.48 1.56 -13.05
N VAL A 12 -2.72 2.65 -12.87
CA VAL A 12 -2.12 3.04 -11.59
C VAL A 12 -2.63 4.42 -11.20
N THR A 13 -3.39 4.54 -10.12
CA THR A 13 -3.82 5.87 -9.60
C THR A 13 -2.76 6.43 -8.65
N GLY A 14 -2.70 7.76 -8.51
CA GLY A 14 -1.72 8.42 -7.64
C GLY A 14 -0.30 8.33 -8.21
N VAL A 15 -0.18 8.32 -9.54
CA VAL A 15 1.06 8.04 -10.25
C VAL A 15 2.14 9.11 -10.01
N ALA A 16 1.75 10.34 -9.64
CA ALA A 16 2.69 11.40 -9.29
C ALA A 16 3.37 11.16 -7.93
N GLY A 17 2.82 10.30 -7.07
CA GLY A 17 3.33 10.03 -5.72
C GLY A 17 4.53 9.08 -5.68
N ASN A 18 5.20 9.00 -4.53
CA ASN A 18 6.39 8.16 -4.31
C ASN A 18 6.16 6.68 -4.74
N LEU A 19 5.08 6.07 -4.23
CA LEU A 19 4.76 4.68 -4.57
C LEU A 19 4.35 4.52 -6.03
N GLY A 20 3.59 5.48 -6.57
CA GLY A 20 3.13 5.46 -7.97
C GLY A 20 4.29 5.39 -8.94
N ARG A 21 5.31 6.23 -8.74
CA ARG A 21 6.52 6.23 -9.56
C ARG A 21 7.25 4.88 -9.51
N LYS A 22 7.46 4.35 -8.30
CA LYS A 22 8.15 3.06 -8.08
C LYS A 22 7.38 1.88 -8.69
N VAL A 23 6.05 1.91 -8.64
CA VAL A 23 5.18 0.88 -9.23
C VAL A 23 5.22 0.93 -10.76
N VAL A 24 5.20 2.12 -11.38
CA VAL A 24 5.32 2.24 -12.85
C VAL A 24 6.63 1.63 -13.34
N GLU A 25 7.76 1.93 -12.70
CA GLU A 25 9.06 1.33 -13.05
C GLU A 25 9.06 -0.19 -12.84
N ALA A 26 8.47 -0.66 -11.74
CA ALA A 26 8.32 -2.10 -11.48
C ALA A 26 7.52 -2.80 -12.60
N LEU A 27 6.39 -2.24 -13.01
CA LEU A 27 5.56 -2.76 -14.10
C LEU A 27 6.28 -2.71 -15.46
N ALA A 28 6.94 -1.60 -15.78
CA ALA A 28 7.62 -1.41 -17.07
C ALA A 28 8.74 -2.44 -17.31
N SER A 29 9.45 -2.80 -16.25
CA SER A 29 10.48 -3.83 -16.29
C SER A 29 9.94 -5.27 -16.34
N ALA A 30 8.64 -5.48 -16.13
CA ALA A 30 8.00 -6.78 -16.22
C ALA A 30 7.56 -7.04 -17.68
N PRO A 31 8.08 -8.09 -18.37
CA PRO A 31 7.78 -8.30 -19.79
C PRO A 31 6.31 -8.56 -20.11
N TRP A 32 5.54 -9.07 -19.14
CA TRP A 32 4.12 -9.35 -19.30
C TRP A 32 3.25 -8.07 -19.28
N CYS A 33 3.75 -6.96 -18.72
CA CYS A 33 3.01 -5.70 -18.67
C CYS A 33 3.31 -4.89 -19.94
N THR A 34 2.35 -4.84 -20.85
CA THR A 34 2.52 -4.22 -22.17
C THR A 34 1.98 -2.79 -22.23
N SER A 35 1.11 -2.39 -21.29
CA SER A 35 0.55 -1.04 -21.23
C SER A 35 0.28 -0.62 -19.79
N ILE A 36 0.66 0.61 -19.46
CA ILE A 36 0.46 1.23 -18.15
C ILE A 36 -0.26 2.57 -18.36
N ILE A 37 -1.38 2.75 -17.68
CA ILE A 37 -2.09 4.04 -17.63
C ILE A 37 -1.89 4.62 -16.24
N GLY A 38 -1.13 5.71 -16.12
CA GLY A 38 -0.98 6.44 -14.87
C GLY A 38 -2.04 7.53 -14.75
N VAL A 39 -2.77 7.57 -13.64
CA VAL A 39 -3.80 8.57 -13.36
C VAL A 39 -3.43 9.41 -12.14
N ASP A 40 -3.46 10.72 -12.31
CA ASP A 40 -3.30 11.68 -11.20
C ASP A 40 -4.13 12.95 -11.46
N TRP A 41 -4.40 13.76 -10.44
CA TRP A 41 -5.12 15.02 -10.60
C TRP A 41 -4.23 16.13 -11.16
N VAL A 42 -2.91 15.95 -11.10
CA VAL A 42 -1.90 16.84 -11.69
C VAL A 42 -1.52 16.42 -13.10
N ALA A 43 -1.10 17.40 -13.91
CA ALA A 43 -0.41 17.14 -15.17
C ALA A 43 0.93 16.44 -14.90
N GLN A 44 1.43 15.69 -15.90
CA GLN A 44 2.69 14.96 -15.79
C GLN A 44 3.82 15.91 -15.38
N ASN A 45 4.44 15.58 -14.24
CA ASN A 45 5.50 16.36 -13.60
C ASN A 45 6.72 15.51 -13.25
N VAL A 46 6.81 14.31 -13.83
CA VAL A 46 7.86 13.32 -13.60
C VAL A 46 8.25 12.70 -14.94
N GLU A 47 9.55 12.49 -15.12
CA GLU A 47 10.09 11.70 -16.21
C GLU A 47 10.32 10.26 -15.74
N PHE A 48 9.88 9.30 -16.56
CA PHE A 48 10.09 7.87 -16.33
C PHE A 48 11.27 7.37 -17.17
N SER A 49 11.81 6.20 -16.80
CA SER A 49 12.86 5.55 -17.60
C SER A 49 12.42 5.38 -19.06
N PRO A 50 13.34 5.36 -20.04
CA PRO A 50 12.99 5.14 -21.45
C PRO A 50 12.17 3.86 -21.68
N GLN A 51 12.42 2.83 -20.87
CA GLN A 51 11.65 1.58 -20.90
C GLN A 51 10.20 1.78 -20.46
N ALA A 52 9.97 2.52 -19.38
CA ALA A 52 8.64 2.84 -18.89
C ALA A 52 7.90 3.79 -19.84
N ALA A 53 8.56 4.83 -20.33
CA ALA A 53 7.97 5.82 -21.24
C ALA A 53 7.39 5.19 -22.53
N GLN A 54 7.95 4.08 -23.01
CA GLN A 54 7.43 3.36 -24.19
C GLN A 54 6.06 2.70 -24.00
N ARG A 55 5.69 2.39 -22.75
CA ARG A 55 4.45 1.66 -22.41
C ARG A 55 3.48 2.48 -21.58
N PHE A 56 3.88 3.69 -21.20
CA PHE A 56 3.21 4.50 -20.21
C PHE A 56 2.42 5.64 -20.85
N GLN A 57 1.18 5.80 -20.40
CA GLN A 57 0.32 6.94 -20.73
C GLN A 57 -0.08 7.66 -19.43
N TRP A 58 0.21 8.95 -19.34
CA TRP A 58 -0.32 9.80 -18.26
C TRP A 58 -1.72 10.30 -18.61
N VAL A 59 -2.63 10.25 -17.64
CA VAL A 59 -3.96 10.85 -17.73
C VAL A 59 -4.21 11.71 -16.51
N GLN A 60 -4.49 13.00 -16.74
CA GLN A 60 -4.91 13.90 -15.68
C GLN A 60 -6.41 13.73 -15.41
N ALA A 61 -6.80 13.35 -14.20
CA ALA A 61 -8.20 13.18 -13.81
C ALA A 61 -8.43 13.37 -12.30
N ASP A 62 -9.61 13.88 -11.96
CA ASP A 62 -10.07 14.02 -10.58
C ASP A 62 -10.93 12.80 -10.17
N LEU A 63 -10.37 11.94 -9.32
CA LEU A 63 -11.05 10.73 -8.83
C LEU A 63 -12.06 11.01 -7.70
N THR A 64 -12.19 12.27 -7.24
CA THR A 64 -13.28 12.66 -6.33
C THR A 64 -14.63 12.68 -7.06
N GLN A 65 -14.60 12.83 -8.39
CA GLN A 65 -15.78 12.69 -9.24
C GLN A 65 -16.09 11.21 -9.46
N ALA A 66 -17.32 10.79 -9.11
CA ALA A 66 -17.75 9.40 -9.21
C ALA A 66 -17.80 8.88 -10.65
N ASP A 67 -17.98 9.78 -11.63
CA ASP A 67 -17.97 9.45 -13.05
C ASP A 67 -17.28 10.54 -13.87
N GLY A 68 -16.98 10.25 -15.13
CA GLY A 68 -16.32 11.14 -16.08
C GLY A 68 -15.38 10.38 -17.02
N ALA A 69 -14.62 11.13 -17.84
CA ALA A 69 -13.75 10.53 -18.85
C ALA A 69 -12.73 9.51 -18.29
N TRP A 70 -12.39 9.58 -17.00
CA TRP A 70 -11.47 8.64 -16.37
C TRP A 70 -12.07 7.23 -16.18
N THR A 71 -13.41 7.11 -16.03
CA THR A 71 -14.06 5.81 -15.87
C THR A 71 -13.99 4.99 -17.16
N ASP A 72 -13.94 5.66 -18.32
CA ASP A 72 -13.80 5.00 -19.63
C ASP A 72 -12.46 4.30 -19.82
N LEU A 73 -11.42 4.74 -19.10
CA LEU A 73 -10.12 4.05 -19.06
C LEU A 73 -10.26 2.61 -18.56
N LEU A 74 -11.19 2.37 -17.63
CA LEU A 74 -11.35 1.07 -16.99
C LEU A 74 -11.89 -0.01 -17.93
N ASN A 75 -12.57 0.37 -19.01
CA ASN A 75 -13.03 -0.56 -20.05
C ASN A 75 -11.85 -1.23 -20.80
N ASN A 76 -10.65 -0.65 -20.70
CA ASN A 76 -9.48 -1.03 -21.48
C ASN A 76 -8.33 -1.57 -20.64
N VAL A 77 -8.54 -1.87 -19.36
CA VAL A 77 -7.50 -2.41 -18.46
C VAL A 77 -7.93 -3.72 -17.82
N ASP A 78 -6.94 -4.56 -17.53
CA ASP A 78 -7.18 -5.87 -16.92
C ASP A 78 -7.10 -5.79 -15.39
N ALA A 79 -6.35 -4.79 -14.89
CA ALA A 79 -6.09 -4.58 -13.47
C ALA A 79 -5.94 -3.10 -13.10
N VAL A 80 -6.24 -2.80 -11.84
CA VAL A 80 -6.07 -1.48 -11.21
C VAL A 80 -5.16 -1.61 -9.99
N ILE A 81 -4.17 -0.74 -9.86
CA ILE A 81 -3.42 -0.49 -8.63
C ILE A 81 -3.84 0.90 -8.13
N HIS A 82 -4.60 0.94 -7.03
CA HIS A 82 -5.15 2.17 -6.49
C HIS A 82 -4.27 2.71 -5.34
N LEU A 83 -3.48 3.75 -5.62
CA LEU A 83 -2.60 4.42 -4.65
C LEU A 83 -3.06 5.85 -4.30
N ALA A 84 -3.97 6.43 -5.08
CA ALA A 84 -4.41 7.81 -4.91
C ALA A 84 -5.09 8.07 -3.56
N ALA A 85 -4.76 9.22 -2.97
CA ALA A 85 -5.39 9.78 -1.79
C ALA A 85 -5.19 11.30 -1.82
N ILE A 86 -6.14 12.07 -1.26
CA ILE A 86 -6.02 13.54 -1.13
C ILE A 86 -4.85 13.92 -0.22
N HIS A 87 -4.60 13.13 0.83
CA HIS A 87 -3.44 13.23 1.70
C HIS A 87 -2.97 11.82 2.04
N SER A 88 -1.80 11.44 1.54
CA SER A 88 -1.31 10.06 1.61
C SER A 88 -0.47 9.77 2.85
N THR A 89 -0.22 10.79 3.69
CA THR A 89 0.57 10.69 4.92
C THR A 89 -0.32 10.57 6.16
N PRO A 90 0.23 10.08 7.28
CA PRO A 90 -0.57 9.68 8.42
C PRO A 90 -1.19 10.84 9.24
N ASP A 91 -0.79 12.08 8.98
CA ASP A 91 -1.30 13.32 9.57
C ASP A 91 -2.57 13.86 8.88
N ALA A 92 -3.20 13.07 8.01
CA ALA A 92 -4.43 13.46 7.31
C ALA A 92 -5.56 13.87 8.27
N THR A 93 -6.28 14.93 7.94
CA THR A 93 -7.52 15.30 8.65
C THR A 93 -8.64 14.30 8.36
N TRP A 94 -9.73 14.37 9.15
CA TRP A 94 -10.91 13.54 8.91
C TRP A 94 -11.56 13.81 7.55
N GLU A 95 -11.59 15.07 7.10
CA GLU A 95 -12.12 15.46 5.80
C GLU A 95 -11.29 14.89 4.66
N GLN A 96 -9.96 14.98 4.75
CA GLN A 96 -9.04 14.40 3.76
C GLN A 96 -9.11 12.88 3.73
N ALA A 97 -9.22 12.24 4.89
CA ALA A 97 -9.36 10.79 5.02
C ALA A 97 -10.71 10.31 4.43
N LEU A 98 -11.80 11.05 4.68
CA LEU A 98 -13.12 10.77 4.11
C LEU A 98 -13.12 10.94 2.59
N ALA A 99 -12.52 12.00 2.07
CA ALA A 99 -12.39 12.23 0.63
C ALA A 99 -11.58 11.10 -0.04
N SER A 100 -10.48 10.66 0.58
CA SER A 100 -9.66 9.55 0.08
C SER A 100 -10.42 8.21 0.09
N TYR A 101 -11.27 8.00 1.11
CA TYR A 101 -12.19 6.86 1.13
C TYR A 101 -13.23 6.94 0.00
N GLY A 102 -13.81 8.12 -0.23
CA GLY A 102 -14.74 8.38 -1.35
C GLY A 102 -14.11 8.10 -2.73
N MET A 103 -12.87 8.55 -2.95
CA MET A 103 -12.13 8.21 -4.18
C MET A 103 -11.95 6.69 -4.33
N THR A 104 -11.66 5.98 -3.24
CA THR A 104 -11.54 4.51 -3.26
C THR A 104 -12.86 3.85 -3.64
N LEU A 105 -13.99 4.35 -3.13
CA LEU A 105 -15.32 3.88 -3.51
C LEU A 105 -15.56 4.05 -5.01
N ASN A 106 -15.34 5.26 -5.54
CA ASN A 106 -15.54 5.58 -6.95
C ASN A 106 -14.73 4.63 -7.87
N VAL A 107 -13.42 4.51 -7.61
CA VAL A 107 -12.52 3.69 -8.45
C VAL A 107 -12.86 2.20 -8.35
N LEU A 108 -13.18 1.71 -7.15
CA LEU A 108 -13.52 0.30 -6.95
C LEU A 108 -14.87 -0.07 -7.56
N GLU A 109 -15.89 0.78 -7.44
CA GLU A 109 -17.20 0.58 -8.07
C GLU A 109 -17.08 0.56 -9.60
N ALA A 110 -16.36 1.54 -10.16
CA ALA A 110 -16.14 1.59 -11.59
C ALA A 110 -15.32 0.39 -12.09
N ALA A 111 -14.31 -0.06 -11.33
CA ALA A 111 -13.54 -1.25 -11.66
C ALA A 111 -14.41 -2.53 -11.65
N ALA A 112 -15.27 -2.67 -10.64
CA ALA A 112 -16.15 -3.83 -10.49
C ALA A 112 -17.19 -3.98 -11.61
N THR A 113 -17.52 -2.88 -12.32
CA THR A 113 -18.54 -2.85 -13.36
C THR A 113 -17.97 -2.81 -14.79
N ARG A 114 -16.66 -2.56 -14.98
CA ARG A 114 -16.03 -2.32 -16.28
C ARG A 114 -15.00 -3.37 -16.70
N GLY A 115 -15.16 -4.62 -16.25
CA GLY A 115 -14.37 -5.76 -16.73
C GLY A 115 -12.98 -5.94 -16.10
N VAL A 116 -12.61 -5.11 -15.12
CA VAL A 116 -11.37 -5.28 -14.34
C VAL A 116 -11.42 -6.61 -13.58
N ARG A 117 -10.33 -7.37 -13.61
CA ARG A 117 -10.25 -8.69 -12.96
C ARG A 117 -9.38 -8.70 -11.70
N ARG A 118 -8.51 -7.71 -11.54
CA ARG A 118 -7.65 -7.56 -10.36
C ARG A 118 -7.64 -6.11 -9.87
N PHE A 119 -7.91 -5.92 -8.59
CA PHE A 119 -7.76 -4.64 -7.92
C PHE A 119 -6.73 -4.77 -6.79
N VAL A 120 -5.72 -3.92 -6.79
CA VAL A 120 -4.74 -3.84 -5.71
C VAL A 120 -4.98 -2.53 -4.97
N PHE A 121 -5.45 -2.63 -3.73
CA PHE A 121 -5.73 -1.48 -2.88
C PHE A 121 -4.52 -1.18 -1.98
N ALA A 122 -4.00 0.04 -2.03
CA ALA A 122 -3.05 0.53 -1.03
C ALA A 122 -3.76 0.83 0.30
N SER A 123 -3.90 -0.22 1.12
CA SER A 123 -4.12 -0.06 2.56
C SER A 123 -2.83 0.45 3.22
N SER A 124 -2.81 0.50 4.55
CA SER A 124 -1.65 0.98 5.31
C SER A 124 -1.46 0.18 6.58
N ASN A 125 -0.21 0.09 7.00
CA ASN A 125 0.17 -0.36 8.32
C ASN A 125 -0.54 0.43 9.45
N HIS A 126 -0.95 1.69 9.22
CA HIS A 126 -1.70 2.51 10.17
C HIS A 126 -3.12 1.98 10.48
N ALA A 127 -3.65 1.05 9.67
CA ALA A 127 -4.86 0.29 10.02
C ALA A 127 -4.67 -0.60 11.27
N MET A 128 -3.41 -0.88 11.63
CA MET A 128 -2.99 -1.66 12.81
C MET A 128 -2.22 -0.81 13.84
N GLY A 129 -2.25 0.52 13.71
CA GLY A 129 -1.36 1.41 14.44
C GLY A 129 -1.45 1.33 15.97
N ALA A 130 -2.62 1.01 16.52
CA ALA A 130 -2.81 0.95 17.97
C ALA A 130 -2.10 -0.24 18.65
N TYR A 131 -1.68 -1.25 17.88
CA TYR A 131 -0.87 -2.37 18.38
C TYR A 131 0.57 -1.96 18.73
N LYS A 132 0.99 -0.73 18.42
CA LYS A 132 2.27 -0.19 18.88
C LYS A 132 2.34 -0.06 20.39
N ASP A 133 1.22 0.28 21.03
CA ASP A 133 1.16 0.70 22.42
C ASP A 133 0.34 -0.26 23.29
N GLN A 134 0.60 -0.26 24.60
CA GLN A 134 -0.18 -1.04 25.56
C GLN A 134 -1.65 -0.54 25.61
N PRO A 135 -2.62 -1.43 25.88
CA PRO A 135 -2.45 -2.85 26.24
C PRO A 135 -2.30 -3.79 25.02
N LEU A 136 -2.54 -3.30 23.80
CA LEU A 136 -2.55 -4.15 22.60
C LEU A 136 -1.16 -4.66 22.23
N ALA A 137 -0.11 -3.87 22.45
CA ALA A 137 1.27 -4.31 22.27
C ALA A 137 1.60 -5.57 23.10
N GLY A 138 0.95 -5.76 24.26
CA GLY A 138 1.13 -6.94 25.11
C GLY A 138 0.44 -8.21 24.59
N THR A 139 -0.38 -8.13 23.54
CA THR A 139 -1.11 -9.28 22.98
C THR A 139 -0.46 -9.86 21.73
N ILE A 140 0.62 -9.25 21.26
CA ILE A 140 1.35 -9.63 20.05
C ILE A 140 2.85 -9.76 20.32
N GLY A 141 3.54 -10.40 19.38
CA GLY A 141 4.99 -10.53 19.31
C GLY A 141 5.43 -10.75 17.87
N PRO A 142 6.68 -11.21 17.65
CA PRO A 142 7.23 -11.39 16.30
C PRO A 142 6.33 -12.22 15.38
N GLY A 143 5.94 -11.64 14.25
CA GLY A 143 5.06 -12.26 13.25
C GLY A 143 3.58 -12.40 13.63
N GLN A 144 3.13 -11.89 14.78
CA GLN A 144 1.76 -12.07 15.27
C GLN A 144 0.76 -10.97 14.85
N LEU A 145 1.23 -9.86 14.27
CA LEU A 145 0.37 -8.93 13.52
C LEU A 145 0.02 -9.56 12.17
N THR A 146 -0.86 -10.57 12.19
CA THR A 146 -1.30 -11.30 11.01
C THR A 146 -2.34 -10.52 10.20
N ALA A 147 -2.61 -10.95 8.97
CA ALA A 147 -3.62 -10.31 8.12
C ALA A 147 -5.05 -10.49 8.65
N GLU A 148 -5.27 -11.58 9.41
CA GLU A 148 -6.55 -11.99 9.98
C GLU A 148 -6.85 -11.26 11.30
N LEU A 149 -5.83 -10.70 11.95
CA LEU A 149 -6.00 -9.94 13.18
C LEU A 149 -6.91 -8.73 12.97
N ALA A 150 -7.79 -8.47 13.93
CA ALA A 150 -8.73 -7.36 13.87
C ALA A 150 -8.00 -6.00 13.76
N PRO A 151 -8.38 -5.13 12.81
CA PRO A 151 -7.81 -3.80 12.69
C PRO A 151 -7.98 -2.98 13.97
N ALA A 152 -6.92 -2.27 14.36
CA ALA A 152 -6.92 -1.31 15.46
C ALA A 152 -6.25 -0.02 14.95
N PRO A 153 -7.02 0.86 14.27
CA PRO A 153 -6.45 1.97 13.53
C PRO A 153 -5.85 3.07 14.39
N GLY A 154 -4.80 3.71 13.87
CA GLY A 154 -4.19 4.90 14.44
C GLY A 154 -2.93 4.62 15.25
N THR A 155 -1.78 4.99 14.69
CA THR A 155 -0.50 5.08 15.38
C THR A 155 -0.42 6.42 16.10
N ARG A 156 0.03 6.42 17.36
CA ARG A 156 0.31 7.63 18.17
C ARG A 156 1.80 7.78 18.40
N TRP A 157 2.38 8.95 18.16
CA TRP A 157 3.78 9.21 18.48
C TRP A 157 4.01 10.71 18.60
N ASN A 158 5.14 11.09 19.21
CA ASN A 158 5.59 12.48 19.19
C ASN A 158 6.62 12.63 18.05
N ASN A 159 6.43 13.62 17.17
CA ASN A 159 7.32 13.82 16.02
C ASN A 159 8.58 14.64 16.35
N GLY A 160 8.78 14.99 17.64
CA GLY A 160 9.80 15.91 18.13
C GLY A 160 9.30 17.35 18.34
N ILE A 161 8.09 17.67 17.84
CA ILE A 161 7.46 18.99 17.95
C ILE A 161 6.10 18.85 18.63
N GLU A 162 5.30 17.89 18.19
CA GLU A 162 3.93 17.68 18.65
C GLU A 162 3.54 16.20 18.65
N ASP A 163 2.45 15.89 19.35
CA ASP A 163 1.86 14.56 19.33
C ASP A 163 1.00 14.39 18.07
N VAL A 164 1.32 13.36 17.29
CA VAL A 164 0.62 12.99 16.07
C VAL A 164 -0.24 11.76 16.33
N TYR A 165 -1.46 11.79 15.81
CA TYR A 165 -2.37 10.64 15.86
C TYR A 165 -3.02 10.37 14.51
N SER A 166 -2.58 9.28 13.90
CA SER A 166 -3.01 8.88 12.54
C SER A 166 -4.36 8.16 12.48
N LEU A 167 -5.28 8.48 13.39
CA LEU A 167 -6.56 7.77 13.51
C LEU A 167 -7.43 7.93 12.26
N ALA A 168 -7.58 9.15 11.75
CA ALA A 168 -8.39 9.42 10.57
C ALA A 168 -7.88 8.64 9.36
N TYR A 169 -6.58 8.76 9.08
CA TYR A 169 -5.90 8.03 8.01
C TYR A 169 -6.01 6.50 8.18
N GLY A 170 -5.66 5.96 9.35
CA GLY A 170 -5.74 4.52 9.61
C GLY A 170 -7.17 3.98 9.49
N THR A 171 -8.16 4.74 9.96
CA THR A 171 -9.58 4.37 9.90
C THR A 171 -10.07 4.29 8.46
N SER A 172 -9.72 5.27 7.61
CA SER A 172 -10.13 5.24 6.20
C SER A 172 -9.54 4.03 5.45
N LYS A 173 -8.30 3.65 5.74
CA LYS A 173 -7.68 2.43 5.17
C LYS A 173 -8.35 1.15 5.67
N ALA A 174 -8.65 1.05 6.97
CA ALA A 174 -9.38 -0.08 7.54
C ALA A 174 -10.83 -0.18 7.04
N MET A 175 -11.47 0.94 6.70
CA MET A 175 -12.76 0.97 6.00
C MET A 175 -12.61 0.55 4.54
N GLY A 176 -11.56 1.00 3.85
CA GLY A 176 -11.23 0.57 2.49
C GLY A 176 -11.03 -0.94 2.35
N GLU A 177 -10.35 -1.59 3.33
CA GLU A 177 -10.25 -3.05 3.40
C GLU A 177 -11.62 -3.74 3.49
N ARG A 178 -12.55 -3.19 4.28
CA ARG A 178 -13.91 -3.72 4.42
C ARG A 178 -14.71 -3.52 3.14
N LEU A 179 -14.57 -2.37 2.50
CA LEU A 179 -15.19 -2.06 1.22
C LEU A 179 -14.71 -3.04 0.13
N CYS A 180 -13.40 -3.29 0.05
CA CYS A 180 -12.81 -4.30 -0.84
C CYS A 180 -13.43 -5.69 -0.59
N LYS A 181 -13.55 -6.11 0.67
CA LYS A 181 -14.19 -7.39 1.03
C LYS A 181 -15.64 -7.45 0.57
N ALA A 182 -16.42 -6.39 0.80
CA ALA A 182 -17.82 -6.34 0.40
C ALA A 182 -18.00 -6.38 -1.12
N VAL A 183 -17.26 -5.55 -1.87
CA VAL A 183 -17.36 -5.50 -3.33
C VAL A 183 -16.87 -6.80 -3.97
N GLY A 184 -15.78 -7.38 -3.47
CA GLY A 184 -15.29 -8.68 -3.94
C GLY A 184 -16.32 -9.80 -3.73
N ALA A 185 -16.98 -9.83 -2.57
CA ALA A 185 -18.04 -10.80 -2.29
C ALA A 185 -19.26 -10.60 -3.20
N VAL A 186 -19.70 -9.36 -3.42
CA VAL A 186 -20.81 -9.04 -4.33
C VAL A 186 -20.46 -9.43 -5.77
N SER A 187 -19.26 -9.09 -6.25
CA SER A 187 -18.80 -9.47 -7.59
C SER A 187 -18.82 -10.99 -7.76
N ALA A 188 -18.30 -11.75 -6.81
CA ALA A 188 -18.32 -13.22 -6.89
C ALA A 188 -19.74 -13.79 -6.87
N ALA A 189 -20.63 -13.24 -6.02
CA ALA A 189 -22.02 -13.69 -5.91
C ALA A 189 -22.84 -13.43 -7.18
N THR A 190 -22.46 -12.42 -7.99
CA THR A 190 -23.11 -12.08 -9.26
C THR A 190 -22.39 -12.67 -10.48
N GLY A 191 -21.44 -13.59 -10.28
CA GLY A 191 -20.68 -14.24 -11.36
C GLY A 191 -19.56 -13.39 -11.97
N GLY A 192 -19.23 -12.26 -11.35
CA GLY A 192 -18.08 -11.44 -11.66
C GLY A 192 -16.74 -12.14 -11.33
N LYS A 193 -15.66 -11.61 -11.90
CA LYS A 193 -14.30 -12.18 -11.81
C LYS A 193 -13.32 -11.27 -11.07
N LEU A 194 -13.81 -10.26 -10.37
CA LEU A 194 -12.96 -9.31 -9.66
C LEU A 194 -12.31 -9.99 -8.44
N SER A 195 -10.99 -10.03 -8.44
CA SER A 195 -10.16 -10.43 -7.30
C SER A 195 -9.45 -9.21 -6.72
N ILE A 196 -9.34 -9.12 -5.40
CA ILE A 196 -8.85 -7.92 -4.73
C ILE A 196 -7.74 -8.26 -3.73
N VAL A 197 -6.65 -7.51 -3.76
CA VAL A 197 -5.56 -7.58 -2.77
C VAL A 197 -5.44 -6.24 -2.07
N SER A 198 -5.75 -6.19 -0.78
CA SER A 198 -5.48 -5.03 0.07
C SER A 198 -4.10 -5.16 0.71
N LEU A 199 -3.18 -4.31 0.32
CA LEU A 199 -1.82 -4.29 0.83
C LEU A 199 -1.74 -3.33 2.01
N ARG A 200 -1.50 -3.82 3.23
CA ARG A 200 -1.10 -2.98 4.37
C ARG A 200 0.35 -2.60 4.18
N ILE A 201 0.57 -1.57 3.37
CA ILE A 201 1.91 -1.10 3.01
C ILE A 201 2.59 -0.59 4.27
N GLY A 202 3.82 -1.04 4.49
CA GLY A 202 4.74 -0.53 5.49
C GLY A 202 5.19 0.90 5.19
N TRP A 203 6.47 1.18 5.40
CA TRP A 203 7.07 2.48 5.13
C TRP A 203 8.15 2.36 4.06
N ALA A 204 7.81 2.78 2.84
CA ALA A 204 8.78 3.03 1.78
C ALA A 204 9.04 4.54 1.72
N LEU A 205 10.25 4.94 2.09
CA LEU A 205 10.69 6.33 2.03
C LEU A 205 10.77 6.83 0.57
N PRO A 206 10.78 8.15 0.35
CA PRO A 206 11.11 8.74 -0.95
C PRO A 206 12.49 8.34 -1.48
N ASP A 207 12.75 8.65 -2.73
CA ASP A 207 14.08 8.53 -3.37
C ASP A 207 14.71 7.14 -3.18
N GLU A 208 15.99 7.10 -2.79
CA GLU A 208 16.79 5.89 -2.55
C GLU A 208 16.21 4.98 -1.46
N ASN A 209 15.30 5.50 -0.63
CA ASN A 209 14.67 4.76 0.45
C ASN A 209 15.68 4.15 1.43
N ASP A 210 16.65 4.97 1.86
CA ASP A 210 17.72 4.54 2.77
C ASP A 210 17.15 4.26 4.18
N PRO A 211 17.27 3.02 4.70
CA PRO A 211 16.78 2.69 6.04
C PRO A 211 17.46 3.49 7.17
N ASN A 212 18.62 4.10 6.93
CA ASN A 212 19.29 4.96 7.89
C ASN A 212 18.54 6.27 8.14
N ASP A 213 17.65 6.68 7.24
CA ASP A 213 16.84 7.89 7.37
C ASP A 213 15.60 7.69 8.26
N ILE A 214 15.28 6.44 8.62
CA ILE A 214 14.18 6.13 9.54
C ILE A 214 14.55 6.56 10.96
N ASN A 215 13.70 7.42 11.49
CA ASN A 215 13.81 7.96 12.83
C ASN A 215 12.44 7.97 13.55
N TYR A 216 12.40 8.40 14.82
CA TYR A 216 11.18 8.35 15.63
C TYR A 216 10.14 9.41 15.25
N SER A 217 10.46 10.38 14.40
CA SER A 217 9.52 11.44 14.01
C SER A 217 8.39 10.93 13.11
N GLY A 218 8.54 9.74 12.52
CA GLY A 218 7.57 9.19 11.56
C GLY A 218 7.51 9.96 10.23
N VAL A 219 8.45 10.88 9.99
CA VAL A 219 8.53 11.71 8.77
C VAL A 219 9.93 11.61 8.18
N ALA A 220 9.99 11.39 6.86
CA ALA A 220 11.25 11.31 6.13
C ALA A 220 11.97 12.68 6.16
N GLY A 221 13.29 12.69 6.40
CA GLY A 221 14.11 13.90 6.32
C GLY A 221 13.99 14.87 7.50
N THR A 222 13.25 14.54 8.56
CA THR A 222 13.24 15.35 9.80
C THR A 222 14.48 15.03 10.65
N PRO A 223 15.35 16.01 10.95
CA PRO A 223 16.44 15.81 11.89
C PRO A 223 15.89 15.54 13.28
N VAL A 224 16.32 14.44 13.91
CA VAL A 224 16.06 14.17 15.31
C VAL A 224 17.37 14.08 16.10
N PRO A 225 17.36 14.32 17.42
CA PRO A 225 18.53 14.15 18.26
C PRO A 225 19.18 12.77 18.07
N THR A 226 20.50 12.73 18.11
CA THR A 226 21.29 11.50 17.92
C THR A 226 21.04 10.45 19.00
N GLU A 227 20.64 10.88 20.20
CA GLU A 227 20.26 10.03 21.33
C GLU A 227 18.74 10.03 21.52
N VAL A 228 18.16 8.83 21.54
CA VAL A 228 16.73 8.62 21.84
C VAL A 228 16.61 8.26 23.31
N SER A 229 16.46 9.29 24.15
CA SER A 229 16.58 9.15 25.60
C SER A 229 15.29 8.66 26.28
N ASP A 230 14.11 8.95 25.74
CA ASP A 230 12.84 8.54 26.33
C ASP A 230 12.30 7.22 25.74
N GLU A 231 11.49 6.52 26.54
CA GLU A 231 10.96 5.20 26.19
C GLU A 231 9.95 5.24 25.04
N ALA A 232 9.11 6.27 24.99
CA ALA A 232 8.08 6.40 23.95
C ALA A 232 8.73 6.57 22.56
N SER A 233 9.77 7.39 22.46
CA SER A 233 10.53 7.58 21.22
C SER A 233 11.29 6.31 20.79
N ARG A 234 11.80 5.51 21.74
CA ARG A 234 12.41 4.20 21.42
C ARG A 234 11.38 3.22 20.86
N ILE A 235 10.19 3.17 21.45
CA ILE A 235 9.07 2.35 20.97
C ILE A 235 8.66 2.79 19.56
N ALA A 236 8.49 4.10 19.34
CA ALA A 236 8.16 4.67 18.03
C ALA A 236 9.23 4.33 16.98
N LEU A 237 10.52 4.50 17.30
CA LEU A 237 11.61 4.16 16.40
C LEU A 237 11.61 2.67 16.01
N ARG A 238 11.47 1.75 16.99
CA ARG A 238 11.37 0.31 16.71
C ARG A 238 10.18 0.04 15.80
N TRP A 239 9.03 0.61 16.10
CA TRP A 239 7.81 0.42 15.33
C TRP A 239 7.97 0.84 13.87
N PHE A 240 8.52 2.02 13.62
CA PHE A 240 8.76 2.52 12.26
C PHE A 240 9.81 1.71 11.50
N ARG A 241 10.89 1.28 12.16
CA ARG A 241 11.90 0.39 11.56
C ARG A 241 11.33 -0.97 11.19
N ASN A 242 10.48 -1.54 12.06
CA ASN A 242 9.80 -2.81 11.79
C ASN A 242 8.91 -2.75 10.55
N MET A 243 8.45 -1.57 10.16
CA MET A 243 7.56 -1.36 9.02
C MET A 243 8.31 -1.08 7.71
N TRP A 244 9.63 -0.95 7.71
CA TRP A 244 10.34 -0.57 6.49
C TRP A 244 10.06 -1.54 5.34
N LEU A 245 9.87 -0.97 4.14
CA LEU A 245 9.66 -1.70 2.90
C LEU A 245 10.66 -1.18 1.88
N SER A 246 11.64 -2.01 1.52
CA SER A 246 12.67 -1.67 0.54
C SER A 246 12.09 -1.47 -0.86
N ASN A 247 12.84 -0.82 -1.76
CA ASN A 247 12.43 -0.67 -3.15
C ASN A 247 12.30 -2.03 -3.87
N ASN A 248 13.19 -2.99 -3.57
CA ASN A 248 13.16 -4.31 -4.19
C ASN A 248 11.96 -5.14 -3.70
N ASP A 249 11.67 -5.09 -2.40
CA ASP A 249 10.52 -5.81 -1.83
C ASP A 249 9.20 -5.13 -2.18
N LEU A 250 9.15 -3.80 -2.31
CA LEU A 250 7.99 -3.08 -2.87
C LEU A 250 7.68 -3.58 -4.28
N ARG A 251 8.70 -3.67 -5.14
CA ARG A 251 8.56 -4.23 -6.48
C ARG A 251 7.98 -5.65 -6.42
N ARG A 252 8.58 -6.55 -5.62
CA ARG A 252 8.08 -7.93 -5.45
C ARG A 252 6.62 -7.94 -4.99
N LEU A 253 6.28 -7.14 -3.98
CA LEU A 253 4.95 -7.05 -3.40
C LEU A 253 3.90 -6.72 -4.45
N PHE A 254 4.09 -5.65 -5.21
CA PHE A 254 3.11 -5.21 -6.21
C PHE A 254 3.01 -6.17 -7.40
N LEU A 255 4.14 -6.67 -7.92
CA LEU A 255 4.13 -7.64 -9.02
C LEU A 255 3.47 -8.97 -8.61
N ASN A 256 3.66 -9.40 -7.36
CA ASN A 256 2.99 -10.59 -6.84
C ASN A 256 1.49 -10.35 -6.59
N ALA A 257 1.15 -9.21 -5.98
CA ALA A 257 -0.24 -8.84 -5.72
C ALA A 257 -1.07 -8.72 -7.01
N ILE A 258 -0.47 -8.31 -8.12
CA ILE A 258 -1.17 -8.19 -9.40
C ILE A 258 -1.19 -9.49 -10.21
N THR A 259 -0.23 -10.41 -10.04
CA THR A 259 -0.13 -11.63 -10.87
C THR A 259 -0.53 -12.94 -10.19
N ALA A 260 -0.67 -12.96 -8.86
CA ALA A 260 -1.03 -14.16 -8.12
C ALA A 260 -2.39 -14.73 -8.55
N ASP A 261 -2.48 -16.05 -8.68
CA ASP A 261 -3.72 -16.76 -9.00
C ASP A 261 -4.66 -16.80 -7.77
N PRO A 262 -5.88 -16.24 -7.87
CA PRO A 262 -6.83 -16.20 -6.76
C PRO A 262 -7.56 -17.53 -6.51
N ALA A 263 -7.33 -18.58 -7.30
CA ALA A 263 -8.06 -19.85 -7.20
C ALA A 263 -8.03 -20.50 -5.80
N HIS A 264 -6.96 -20.28 -5.03
CA HIS A 264 -6.77 -20.86 -3.70
C HIS A 264 -6.98 -19.85 -2.56
N TRP A 265 -7.44 -18.63 -2.87
CA TRP A 265 -7.68 -17.62 -1.86
C TRP A 265 -8.91 -17.98 -1.00
N PRO A 266 -8.89 -17.64 0.30
CA PRO A 266 -10.02 -17.92 1.19
C PRO A 266 -11.26 -17.07 0.87
N ALA A 267 -11.10 -15.99 0.11
CA ALA A 267 -12.17 -15.09 -0.31
C ALA A 267 -11.76 -14.33 -1.59
N PRO A 268 -12.71 -13.73 -2.33
CA PRO A 268 -12.41 -12.92 -3.51
C PRO A 268 -11.53 -11.69 -3.22
N ALA A 269 -11.51 -11.26 -1.96
CA ALA A 269 -10.69 -10.15 -1.47
C ALA A 269 -9.87 -10.60 -0.26
N ILE A 270 -8.55 -10.37 -0.32
CA ILE A 270 -7.60 -10.74 0.73
C ILE A 270 -6.84 -9.52 1.24
N VAL A 271 -6.29 -9.63 2.45
CA VAL A 271 -5.41 -8.62 3.05
C VAL A 271 -4.02 -9.21 3.18
N VAL A 272 -2.98 -8.45 2.89
CA VAL A 272 -1.57 -8.86 3.00
C VAL A 272 -0.76 -7.73 3.63
N ASN A 273 0.14 -8.06 4.56
CA ASN A 273 1.12 -7.11 5.09
C ASN A 273 2.27 -6.92 4.09
N GLY A 274 2.58 -5.66 3.78
CA GLY A 274 3.61 -5.28 2.81
C GLY A 274 4.80 -4.61 3.48
N VAL A 275 5.65 -5.40 4.14
CA VAL A 275 6.89 -4.97 4.79
C VAL A 275 8.04 -5.87 4.34
N SER A 276 9.27 -5.36 4.35
CA SER A 276 10.47 -6.19 4.16
C SER A 276 10.64 -7.20 5.30
N ASN A 277 11.56 -8.16 5.17
CA ASN A 277 11.79 -9.21 6.17
C ASN A 277 12.62 -8.70 7.37
N ASN A 278 12.18 -7.58 7.95
CA ASN A 278 12.88 -6.90 9.04
C ASN A 278 12.92 -7.81 10.27
N ARG A 279 14.12 -8.17 10.72
CA ARG A 279 14.27 -9.15 11.81
C ARG A 279 13.62 -8.68 13.10
N GLY A 280 12.82 -9.56 13.71
CA GLY A 280 12.18 -9.30 15.02
C GLY A 280 10.96 -8.37 14.94
N MET A 281 10.45 -8.09 13.74
CA MET A 281 9.23 -7.33 13.55
C MET A 281 7.99 -8.12 13.97
N ASP A 282 6.98 -7.39 14.44
CA ASP A 282 5.71 -7.97 14.87
C ASP A 282 4.83 -8.34 13.67
N TRP A 283 5.11 -7.81 12.47
CA TRP A 283 4.37 -8.01 11.22
C TRP A 283 4.46 -9.44 10.68
N GLY A 284 3.32 -10.11 10.56
CA GLY A 284 3.23 -11.46 9.98
C GLY A 284 3.28 -11.45 8.45
N LEU A 285 4.19 -12.22 7.85
CA LEU A 285 4.37 -12.33 6.39
C LEU A 285 3.71 -13.57 5.76
N GLU A 286 3.21 -14.50 6.58
CA GLU A 286 2.76 -15.82 6.12
C GLU A 286 1.62 -15.74 5.10
N THR A 287 0.64 -14.86 5.32
CA THR A 287 -0.47 -14.64 4.38
C THR A 287 0.03 -14.17 3.01
N GLY A 288 1.04 -13.28 2.98
CA GLY A 288 1.66 -12.80 1.74
C GLY A 288 2.42 -13.90 0.99
N ARG A 289 3.23 -14.67 1.72
CA ARG A 289 3.97 -15.82 1.17
C ARG A 289 3.01 -16.84 0.57
N LYS A 290 1.96 -17.21 1.32
CA LYS A 290 1.02 -18.26 0.94
C LYS A 290 0.08 -17.86 -0.18
N LEU A 291 -0.51 -16.66 -0.13
CA LEU A 291 -1.60 -16.30 -1.03
C LEU A 291 -1.14 -15.58 -2.29
N ILE A 292 -0.05 -14.81 -2.22
CA ILE A 292 0.46 -14.08 -3.39
C ILE A 292 1.91 -14.44 -3.75
N GLY A 293 2.57 -15.34 -3.02
CA GLY A 293 3.97 -15.68 -3.25
C GLY A 293 4.95 -14.58 -2.86
N TYR A 294 4.53 -13.61 -2.04
CA TYR A 294 5.39 -12.52 -1.57
C TYR A 294 6.37 -13.02 -0.52
N ASP A 295 7.63 -13.21 -0.94
CA ASP A 295 8.75 -13.54 -0.08
C ASP A 295 9.78 -12.39 -0.06
N PRO A 296 9.65 -11.43 0.86
CA PRO A 296 10.59 -10.31 0.96
C PRO A 296 11.97 -10.79 1.41
N GLN A 297 13.01 -10.15 0.89
CA GLN A 297 14.40 -10.58 1.07
C GLN A 297 15.23 -9.60 1.89
N ASP A 298 14.87 -8.32 1.88
CA ASP A 298 15.67 -7.29 2.54
C ASP A 298 15.36 -7.23 4.04
N ASP A 299 16.35 -6.87 4.85
CA ASP A 299 16.21 -6.67 6.30
C ASP A 299 16.84 -5.34 6.67
N LEU A 300 16.03 -4.40 7.16
CA LEU A 300 16.50 -3.11 7.63
C LEU A 300 17.68 -3.25 8.61
N TYR A 301 17.62 -4.20 9.53
CA TYR A 301 18.61 -4.35 10.59
C TYR A 301 19.96 -4.88 10.11
N ALA A 302 20.02 -5.43 8.90
CA ALA A 302 21.27 -5.78 8.22
C ALA A 302 21.89 -4.59 7.47
N LEU A 303 21.10 -3.55 7.18
CA LEU A 303 21.48 -2.42 6.33
C LEU A 303 21.78 -1.14 7.10
N ILE A 304 21.16 -0.94 8.27
CA ILE A 304 21.48 0.21 9.11
C ILE A 304 22.92 0.11 9.61
N LYS A 305 23.65 1.22 9.52
CA LYS A 305 25.03 1.28 10.01
C LYS A 305 24.98 1.19 11.54
N SER A 306 25.71 0.23 12.12
CA SER A 306 25.96 0.26 13.56
C SER A 306 26.69 1.55 13.87
N LYS A 307 26.09 2.44 14.67
CA LYS A 307 26.85 3.55 15.25
C LYS A 307 27.94 2.91 16.12
N GLN A 308 29.20 3.06 15.72
CA GLN A 308 30.36 2.89 16.60
C GLN A 308 30.29 3.93 17.72
#